data_AF-L8FP07-F1
#
_entry.id   AF-L8FP07-F1
#
_cell.length_a   1.000
_cell.length_b   1.000
_cell.length_c   1.000
_cell.angle_alpha   90.00
_cell.angle_beta   90.00
_cell.angle_gamma   90.00
#
_symmetry.space_group_name_H-M   'P 1'
#
loop_
_entity.id
_entity.type
_entity.pdbx_description
1 polymer ?
#
loop_
_entity_poly.entity_id
_entity_poly.type
_entity_poly.pdbx_seq_one_letter_code
_entity_poly.pdbx_strand_id
1 'polypeptide(L)'
;MELSSFQLETTDQLNAEVATCLNISEDHMDRYSGLPAYHLAKHRIFRGARQVVVNRDDALSRPLIADQVTCWEFGLGKPDFKRFGLLEENGEKSLAFRFEALLPVSELKIRGAHNQSNALAALALGHAVGLPMQAMLATLRQFAGLAHRCQWVGERAGVNYYDDSKATNVGAALAAIEGLGADIAGKLVLIAGGDGEGRRLLRAEGAGGALLPRRGAAGA
;
A
#
# COMPACT_ATOMS: atom_id res chain seq x y z
N MET A 1 -13.82 4.12 -5.96
CA MET A 1 -13.16 5.18 -6.77
C MET A 1 -11.79 5.41 -6.17
N GLU A 2 -10.75 5.50 -7.00
CA GLU A 2 -9.41 5.93 -6.57
C GLU A 2 -9.29 7.44 -6.82
N LEU A 3 -8.78 8.18 -5.83
CA LEU A 3 -8.62 9.63 -5.92
C LEU A 3 -7.18 10.03 -5.56
N SER A 4 -6.58 10.86 -6.41
CA SER A 4 -5.31 11.51 -6.10
C SER A 4 -5.50 12.69 -5.15
N SER A 5 -4.42 13.14 -4.52
CA SER A 5 -4.45 14.38 -3.73
C SER A 5 -4.90 15.57 -4.57
N PHE A 6 -4.50 15.63 -5.84
CA PHE A 6 -4.85 16.70 -6.77
C PHE A 6 -6.36 16.79 -7.04
N GLN A 7 -7.02 15.64 -7.17
CA GLN A 7 -8.49 15.59 -7.35
C GLN A 7 -9.21 16.00 -6.06
N LEU A 8 -8.63 15.69 -4.90
CA LEU A 8 -9.19 16.03 -3.61
C LEU A 8 -9.06 17.52 -3.27
N GLU A 9 -8.04 18.21 -3.78
CA GLU A 9 -7.90 19.67 -3.61
C GLU A 9 -9.08 20.44 -4.21
N THR A 10 -9.56 19.99 -5.38
CA THR A 10 -10.68 20.62 -6.11
C THR A 10 -12.05 20.07 -5.71
N THR A 11 -12.08 19.05 -4.84
CA THR A 11 -13.32 18.48 -4.29
C THR A 11 -13.60 19.13 -2.93
N ASP A 12 -14.77 19.76 -2.79
CA ASP A 12 -15.16 20.36 -1.52
C ASP A 12 -15.68 19.30 -0.53
N GLN A 13 -16.71 18.55 -0.93
CA GLN A 13 -17.25 17.41 -0.19
C GLN A 13 -17.48 16.23 -1.12
N LEU A 14 -16.87 15.09 -0.79
CA LEU A 14 -17.04 13.86 -1.55
C LEU A 14 -18.33 13.12 -1.16
N ASN A 15 -18.76 13.25 0.10
CA ASN A 15 -19.94 12.58 0.66
C ASN A 15 -19.94 11.06 0.42
N ALA A 16 -18.76 10.43 0.53
CA ALA A 16 -18.61 9.00 0.32
C ALA A 16 -19.38 8.17 1.35
N GLU A 17 -19.96 7.04 0.93
CA GLU A 17 -20.55 6.08 1.87
C GLU A 17 -19.46 5.52 2.81
N VAL A 18 -18.28 5.21 2.27
CA VAL A 18 -17.08 4.89 3.04
C VAL A 18 -15.85 5.50 2.38
N ALA A 19 -14.93 6.04 3.18
CA ALA A 19 -13.65 6.58 2.72
C ALA A 19 -12.47 5.98 3.49
N THR A 20 -11.31 5.87 2.83
CA THR A 20 -10.05 5.44 3.46
C THR A 20 -8.89 6.27 2.94
N CYS A 21 -7.90 6.52 3.79
CA CYS A 21 -6.56 6.87 3.37
C CYS A 21 -5.66 5.67 3.70
N LEU A 22 -5.03 5.04 2.70
CA LEU A 22 -4.29 3.79 2.92
C LEU A 22 -3.00 4.02 3.72
N ASN A 23 -2.29 5.08 3.39
CA ASN A 23 -1.08 5.54 4.08
C ASN A 23 -0.75 6.98 3.64
N ILE A 24 0.15 7.62 4.37
CA ILE A 24 0.75 8.92 4.06
C ILE A 24 2.27 8.77 4.15
N SER A 25 2.94 8.94 3.01
CA SER A 25 4.39 9.06 2.90
C SER A 25 4.73 10.20 1.93
N GLU A 26 5.98 10.64 1.90
CA GLU A 26 6.40 11.77 1.05
C GLU A 26 6.16 11.49 -0.44
N ASP A 27 5.29 12.30 -1.05
CA ASP A 27 5.03 12.28 -2.49
C ASP A 27 4.70 13.67 -3.04
N HIS A 28 5.11 13.96 -4.28
CA HIS A 28 4.86 15.23 -4.95
C HIS A 28 5.40 16.47 -4.20
N MET A 29 6.64 16.40 -3.70
CA MET A 29 7.27 17.49 -2.94
C MET A 29 7.70 18.68 -3.82
N ASP A 30 7.66 18.52 -5.13
CA ASP A 30 7.76 19.58 -6.13
C ASP A 30 6.53 20.52 -6.12
N ARG A 31 5.36 19.99 -5.72
CA ARG A 31 4.09 20.72 -5.72
C ARG A 31 3.63 21.13 -4.32
N TYR A 32 3.89 20.32 -3.31
CA TYR A 32 3.53 20.62 -1.94
C TYR A 32 4.72 21.23 -1.19
N SER A 33 4.46 22.21 -0.34
CA SER A 33 5.50 22.83 0.52
C SER A 33 6.07 21.87 1.59
N GLY A 34 5.66 20.61 1.60
CA GLY A 34 6.06 19.57 2.52
C GLY A 34 4.94 18.57 2.81
N LEU A 35 5.28 17.53 3.56
CA LEU A 35 4.35 16.47 3.97
C LEU A 35 3.06 16.98 4.64
N PRO A 36 3.07 18.03 5.49
CA PRO A 36 1.84 18.55 6.07
C PRO A 36 0.82 19.04 5.04
N ALA A 37 1.27 19.71 3.97
CA ALA A 37 0.37 20.20 2.91
C ALA A 37 -0.22 19.03 2.11
N TYR A 38 0.59 18.02 1.78
CA TYR A 38 0.14 16.80 1.11
C TYR A 38 -0.86 15.99 1.96
N HIS A 39 -0.58 15.86 3.25
CA HIS A 39 -1.47 15.25 4.24
C HIS A 39 -2.84 15.94 4.26
N LEU A 40 -2.85 17.28 4.38
CA LEU A 40 -4.10 18.05 4.36
C LEU A 40 -4.89 17.86 3.07
N ALA A 41 -4.23 17.77 1.92
CA ALA A 41 -4.89 17.51 0.64
C ALA A 41 -5.58 16.13 0.62
N LYS A 42 -4.89 15.06 1.05
CA LYS A 42 -5.47 13.70 1.10
C LYS A 42 -6.60 13.56 2.11
N HIS A 43 -6.49 14.20 3.27
CA HIS A 43 -7.51 14.12 4.31
C HIS A 43 -8.85 14.74 3.92
N ARG A 44 -8.92 15.52 2.83
CA ARG A 44 -10.18 15.99 2.26
C ARG A 44 -11.10 14.83 1.82
N ILE A 45 -10.56 13.63 1.58
CA ILE A 45 -11.36 12.43 1.24
C ILE A 45 -12.42 12.10 2.30
N PHE A 46 -12.19 12.48 3.56
CA PHE A 46 -13.09 12.20 4.67
C PHE A 46 -14.22 13.22 4.81
N ARG A 47 -14.21 14.33 4.04
CA ARG A 47 -15.24 15.37 4.13
C ARG A 47 -16.60 14.84 3.66
N GLY A 48 -17.54 14.77 4.60
CA GLY A 48 -18.88 14.25 4.38
C GLY A 48 -18.97 12.72 4.32
N ALA A 49 -17.88 11.99 4.60
CA ALA A 49 -17.90 10.54 4.61
C ALA A 49 -18.82 10.02 5.73
N ARG A 50 -19.72 9.08 5.41
CA ARG A 50 -20.64 8.47 6.39
C ARG A 50 -19.93 7.47 7.30
N GLN A 51 -18.97 6.76 6.73
CA GLN A 51 -18.12 5.80 7.43
C GLN A 51 -16.67 6.00 6.99
N VAL A 52 -15.73 5.60 7.85
CA VAL A 52 -14.31 5.63 7.54
C VAL A 52 -13.65 4.29 7.81
N VAL A 53 -12.62 3.99 7.01
CA VAL A 53 -11.70 2.88 7.21
C VAL A 53 -10.31 3.47 7.47
N VAL A 54 -9.69 3.07 8.58
CA VAL A 54 -8.42 3.66 9.07
C VAL A 54 -7.32 2.62 9.12
N ASN A 55 -6.12 2.99 8.65
CA ASN A 55 -4.93 2.17 8.83
C ASN A 55 -4.38 2.37 10.25
N ARG A 56 -4.31 1.30 11.04
CA ARG A 56 -3.75 1.33 12.40
C ARG A 56 -2.22 1.43 12.41
N ASP A 57 -1.59 1.02 11.32
CA ASP A 57 -0.14 0.99 11.20
C ASP A 57 0.43 2.33 10.69
N ASP A 58 -0.43 3.30 10.34
CA ASP A 58 -0.05 4.63 9.88
C ASP A 58 -0.86 5.72 10.58
N ALA A 59 -0.25 6.38 11.56
CA ALA A 59 -0.87 7.45 12.33
C ALA A 59 -1.25 8.67 11.49
N LEU A 60 -0.51 8.98 10.42
CA LEU A 60 -0.80 10.13 9.55
C LEU A 60 -2.00 9.86 8.63
N SER A 61 -2.40 8.60 8.43
CA SER A 61 -3.60 8.26 7.67
C SER A 61 -4.91 8.47 8.45
N ARG A 62 -4.82 8.61 9.78
CA ARG A 62 -5.98 8.63 10.69
C ARG A 62 -6.66 10.00 10.71
N PRO A 63 -7.94 10.10 10.30
CA PRO A 63 -8.67 11.35 10.37
C PRO A 63 -9.10 11.73 11.78
N LEU A 64 -9.32 13.04 11.98
CA LEU A 64 -10.16 13.53 13.07
C LEU A 64 -11.62 13.37 12.65
N ILE A 65 -12.33 12.47 13.34
CA ILE A 65 -13.74 12.17 13.07
C ILE A 65 -14.58 12.51 14.28
N ALA A 66 -15.83 12.88 14.04
CA ALA A 66 -16.82 13.05 15.09
C ALA A 66 -17.30 11.67 15.59
N ASP A 67 -17.70 11.58 16.85
CA ASP A 67 -18.05 10.32 17.52
C ASP A 67 -19.17 9.51 16.82
N GLN A 68 -20.05 10.19 16.10
CA GLN A 68 -21.15 9.57 15.34
C GLN A 68 -20.71 8.88 14.05
N VAL A 69 -19.50 9.15 13.55
CA VAL A 69 -19.00 8.55 12.31
C VAL A 69 -18.55 7.12 12.60
N THR A 70 -19.11 6.15 11.86
CA THR A 70 -18.68 4.76 12.04
C THR A 70 -17.26 4.58 11.54
N CYS A 71 -16.38 4.11 12.44
CA CYS A 71 -14.99 3.84 12.14
C CYS A 71 -14.73 2.33 12.13
N TRP A 72 -14.17 1.86 11.02
CA TRP A 72 -13.57 0.54 10.84
C TRP A 72 -12.06 0.70 10.76
N GLU A 73 -11.30 -0.31 11.16
CA GLU A 73 -9.83 -0.22 11.11
C GLU A 73 -9.23 -1.45 10.43
N PHE A 74 -8.12 -1.27 9.73
CA PHE A 74 -7.28 -2.36 9.21
C PHE A 74 -5.84 -2.17 9.65
N GLY A 75 -5.05 -3.23 9.61
CA GLY A 75 -3.62 -3.21 9.96
C GLY A 75 -3.08 -4.62 10.14
N LEU A 76 -1.78 -4.80 10.12
CA LEU A 76 -1.12 -6.12 10.16
C LEU A 76 -1.11 -6.73 11.56
N GLY A 77 -1.39 -5.95 12.60
CA GLY A 77 -1.58 -6.46 13.96
C GLY A 77 -2.90 -7.23 14.16
N LYS A 78 -2.99 -7.94 15.29
CA LYS A 78 -4.17 -8.72 15.68
C LYS A 78 -5.45 -7.86 15.70
N PRO A 79 -6.55 -8.32 15.07
CA PRO A 79 -7.82 -7.59 15.12
C PRO A 79 -8.55 -7.73 16.46
N ASP A 80 -9.54 -6.86 16.64
CA ASP A 80 -10.50 -6.75 17.74
C ASP A 80 -11.83 -6.20 17.15
N PHE A 81 -12.76 -5.73 17.98
CA PHE A 81 -14.03 -5.15 17.54
C PHE A 81 -13.86 -4.07 16.47
N LYS A 82 -14.59 -4.23 15.34
CA LYS A 82 -14.54 -3.37 14.15
C LYS A 82 -13.18 -3.32 13.44
N ARG A 83 -12.30 -4.29 13.68
CA ARG A 83 -10.96 -4.33 13.08
C ARG A 83 -10.78 -5.53 12.18
N PHE A 84 -10.17 -5.27 11.03
CA PHE A 84 -9.52 -6.24 10.17
C PHE A 84 -8.05 -6.33 10.54
N GLY A 85 -7.49 -7.53 10.53
CA GLY A 85 -6.07 -7.72 10.81
C GLY A 85 -5.56 -9.11 10.48
N LEU A 86 -4.40 -9.46 11.02
CA LEU A 86 -3.84 -10.81 10.89
C LEU A 86 -4.01 -11.59 12.20
N LEU A 87 -4.42 -12.85 12.07
CA LEU A 87 -4.26 -13.84 13.12
C LEU A 87 -3.13 -14.78 12.72
N GLU A 88 -2.32 -15.18 13.70
CA GLU A 88 -1.25 -16.14 13.51
C GLU A 88 -1.43 -17.29 14.49
N GLU A 89 -1.58 -18.50 13.95
CA GLU A 89 -1.73 -19.73 14.72
C GLU A 89 -0.76 -20.77 14.13
N ASN A 90 0.08 -21.37 14.98
CA ASN A 90 1.08 -22.36 14.57
C ASN A 90 2.03 -21.90 13.45
N GLY A 91 2.32 -20.59 13.37
CA GLY A 91 3.15 -19.99 12.33
C GLY A 91 2.44 -19.73 10.99
N GLU A 92 1.15 -20.03 10.90
CA GLU A 92 0.33 -19.73 9.73
C GLU A 92 -0.47 -18.44 9.95
N LYS A 93 -0.36 -17.50 9.01
CA LYS A 93 -1.07 -16.23 9.04
C LYS A 93 -2.37 -16.31 8.26
N SER A 94 -3.44 -15.73 8.80
CA SER A 94 -4.72 -15.56 8.14
C SER A 94 -5.19 -14.11 8.20
N LEU A 95 -5.79 -13.60 7.12
CA LEU A 95 -6.63 -12.42 7.18
C LEU A 95 -7.80 -12.70 8.11
N ALA A 96 -8.15 -11.74 8.96
CA ALA A 96 -9.13 -11.93 10.01
C ALA A 96 -9.98 -10.68 10.22
N PHE A 97 -11.17 -10.88 10.77
CA PHE A 97 -12.05 -9.81 11.23
C PHE A 97 -12.52 -10.11 12.64
N ARG A 98 -12.30 -9.16 13.55
CA ARG A 98 -12.53 -9.35 15.00
C ARG A 98 -11.73 -10.53 15.54
N PHE A 99 -12.39 -11.64 15.81
CA PHE A 99 -11.80 -12.86 16.39
C PHE A 99 -11.89 -14.06 15.44
N GLU A 100 -12.35 -13.84 14.19
CA GLU A 100 -12.57 -14.89 13.20
C GLU A 100 -11.50 -14.83 12.12
N ALA A 101 -10.82 -15.96 11.89
CA ALA A 101 -9.96 -16.16 10.74
C ALA A 101 -10.81 -16.31 9.48
N LEU A 102 -10.51 -15.52 8.45
CA LEU A 102 -11.30 -15.44 7.22
C LEU A 102 -10.64 -16.16 6.03
N LEU A 103 -9.35 -15.92 5.83
CA LEU A 103 -8.61 -16.41 4.66
C LEU A 103 -7.13 -16.59 4.99
N PRO A 104 -6.56 -17.80 4.86
CA PRO A 104 -5.13 -18.00 4.97
C PRO A 104 -4.36 -17.11 4.00
N VAL A 105 -3.32 -16.44 4.48
CA VAL A 105 -2.46 -15.57 3.66
C VAL A 105 -1.77 -16.36 2.55
N SER A 106 -1.53 -17.66 2.77
CA SER A 106 -0.96 -18.58 1.77
C SER A 106 -1.85 -18.72 0.52
N GLU A 107 -3.17 -18.54 0.64
CA GLU A 107 -4.14 -18.58 -0.45
C GLU A 107 -4.20 -17.28 -1.27
N LEU A 108 -3.54 -16.20 -0.83
CA LEU A 108 -3.38 -15.00 -1.63
C LEU A 108 -2.33 -15.21 -2.72
N LYS A 109 -2.66 -14.84 -3.96
CA LYS A 109 -1.67 -14.81 -5.05
C LYS A 109 -0.73 -13.62 -4.95
N ILE A 110 -1.23 -12.48 -4.45
CA ILE A 110 -0.41 -11.30 -4.15
C ILE A 110 0.39 -11.54 -2.87
N ARG A 111 1.71 -11.29 -2.93
CA ARG A 111 2.65 -11.56 -1.83
C ARG A 111 3.09 -10.27 -1.13
N GLY A 112 3.64 -10.41 0.09
CA GLY A 112 4.19 -9.30 0.86
C GLY A 112 3.20 -8.62 1.82
N ALA A 113 3.74 -8.02 2.88
CA ALA A 113 2.98 -7.40 3.96
C ALA A 113 2.11 -6.22 3.49
N HIS A 114 2.60 -5.40 2.56
CA HIS A 114 1.82 -4.30 1.99
C HIS A 114 0.57 -4.79 1.23
N ASN A 115 0.65 -5.93 0.54
CA ASN A 115 -0.49 -6.52 -0.16
C ASN A 115 -1.48 -7.15 0.82
N GLN A 116 -1.01 -7.73 1.92
CA GLN A 116 -1.89 -8.16 3.02
C GLN A 116 -2.64 -6.96 3.62
N SER A 117 -1.95 -5.83 3.86
CA SER A 117 -2.56 -4.59 4.33
C SER A 117 -3.61 -4.05 3.34
N ASN A 118 -3.30 -4.02 2.05
CA ASN A 118 -4.25 -3.63 1.00
C ASN A 118 -5.48 -4.56 0.95
N ALA A 119 -5.29 -5.87 1.09
CA ALA A 119 -6.39 -6.82 1.14
C ALA A 119 -7.30 -6.57 2.36
N LEU A 120 -6.73 -6.29 3.53
CA LEU A 120 -7.48 -5.94 4.74
C LEU A 120 -8.24 -4.62 4.57
N ALA A 121 -7.64 -3.60 3.95
CA ALA A 121 -8.32 -2.35 3.62
C ALA A 121 -9.50 -2.56 2.66
N ALA A 122 -9.32 -3.40 1.63
CA ALA A 122 -10.39 -3.74 0.68
C ALA A 122 -11.54 -4.48 1.36
N LEU A 123 -11.25 -5.44 2.25
CA LEU A 123 -12.26 -6.14 3.04
C LEU A 123 -13.02 -5.18 3.97
N ALA A 124 -12.31 -4.25 4.61
CA ALA A 124 -12.92 -3.25 5.50
C ALA A 124 -13.86 -2.31 4.74
N LEU A 125 -13.44 -1.80 3.58
CA LEU A 125 -14.27 -0.97 2.70
C LEU A 125 -15.51 -1.73 2.23
N GLY A 126 -15.35 -2.96 1.75
CA GLY A 126 -16.46 -3.77 1.26
C GLY A 126 -17.43 -4.17 2.37
N HIS A 127 -16.93 -4.48 3.56
CA HIS A 127 -17.75 -4.75 4.74
C HIS A 127 -18.58 -3.52 5.15
N ALA A 128 -17.96 -2.33 5.17
CA ALA A 128 -18.64 -1.09 5.55
C ALA A 128 -19.85 -0.77 4.66
N VAL A 129 -19.79 -1.13 3.37
CA VAL A 129 -20.91 -0.92 2.43
C VAL A 129 -21.82 -2.15 2.28
N GLY A 130 -21.62 -3.19 3.11
CA GLY A 130 -22.50 -4.36 3.16
C GLY A 130 -22.27 -5.41 2.06
N LEU A 131 -21.08 -5.48 1.45
CA LEU A 131 -20.76 -6.56 0.50
C LEU A 131 -20.70 -7.93 1.20
N PRO A 132 -21.15 -9.01 0.54
CA PRO A 132 -21.05 -10.36 1.09
C PRO A 132 -19.59 -10.79 1.30
N MET A 133 -19.23 -11.14 2.54
CA MET A 133 -17.86 -11.53 2.90
C MET A 133 -17.33 -12.66 2.00
N GLN A 134 -18.12 -13.70 1.78
CA GLN A 134 -17.73 -14.85 0.95
C GLN A 134 -17.36 -14.45 -0.48
N ALA A 135 -18.08 -13.49 -1.09
CA ALA A 135 -17.76 -13.00 -2.44
C ALA A 135 -16.43 -12.23 -2.46
N MET A 136 -16.16 -11.43 -1.42
CA MET A 136 -14.89 -10.71 -1.30
C MET A 136 -13.71 -11.67 -1.12
N LEU A 137 -13.85 -12.70 -0.27
CA LEU A 137 -12.80 -13.70 -0.05
C LEU A 137 -12.54 -14.53 -1.32
N ALA A 138 -13.59 -14.92 -2.06
CA ALA A 138 -13.44 -15.60 -3.34
C ALA A 138 -12.69 -14.73 -4.37
N THR A 139 -12.95 -13.43 -4.39
CA THR A 139 -12.25 -12.47 -5.26
C THR A 139 -10.77 -12.36 -4.88
N LEU A 140 -10.44 -12.24 -3.58
CA LEU A 140 -9.05 -12.16 -3.10
C LEU A 140 -8.21 -13.38 -3.46
N ARG A 141 -8.78 -14.59 -3.40
CA ARG A 141 -8.10 -15.83 -3.84
C ARG A 141 -7.68 -15.80 -5.30
N GLN A 142 -8.47 -15.12 -6.14
CA GLN A 142 -8.26 -15.13 -7.60
C GLN A 142 -7.41 -13.95 -8.07
N PHE A 143 -7.46 -12.83 -7.37
CA PHE A 143 -6.77 -11.59 -7.72
C PHE A 143 -5.25 -11.76 -7.75
N ALA A 144 -4.67 -11.61 -8.94
CA ALA A 144 -3.24 -11.83 -9.19
C ALA A 144 -2.39 -10.54 -9.16
N GLY A 145 -2.97 -9.42 -8.70
CA GLY A 145 -2.34 -8.10 -8.77
C GLY A 145 -2.72 -7.32 -10.03
N LEU A 146 -2.08 -6.16 -10.19
CA LEU A 146 -2.21 -5.31 -11.38
C LEU A 146 -0.93 -5.41 -12.21
N ALA A 147 -1.06 -5.22 -13.53
CA ALA A 147 0.10 -5.07 -14.40
C ALA A 147 1.04 -3.97 -13.87
N HIS A 148 2.35 -4.17 -14.02
CA HIS A 148 3.40 -3.24 -13.62
C HIS A 148 3.58 -2.99 -12.11
N ARG A 149 3.08 -3.90 -11.25
CA ARG A 149 3.35 -3.92 -9.79
C ARG A 149 4.07 -5.21 -9.41
N CYS A 150 5.39 -5.15 -9.21
CA CYS A 150 6.26 -6.32 -9.00
C CYS A 150 5.97 -7.48 -9.97
N GLN A 151 5.66 -7.18 -11.22
CA GLN A 151 5.24 -8.16 -12.22
C GLN A 151 6.46 -8.94 -12.71
N TRP A 152 6.50 -10.26 -12.56
CA TRP A 152 7.53 -11.06 -13.23
C TRP A 152 7.40 -10.94 -14.75
N VAL A 153 8.47 -10.48 -15.40
CA VAL A 153 8.52 -10.27 -16.86
C VAL A 153 9.36 -11.31 -17.60
N GLY A 154 10.13 -12.12 -16.87
CA GLY A 154 10.87 -13.24 -17.46
C GLY A 154 12.10 -13.64 -16.67
N GLU A 155 12.73 -14.71 -17.12
CA GLU A 155 14.03 -15.18 -16.63
C GLU A 155 15.04 -15.15 -17.77
N ARG A 156 16.27 -14.71 -17.50
CA ARG A 156 17.39 -14.85 -18.43
C ARG A 156 18.67 -15.16 -17.67
N ALA A 157 19.34 -16.24 -18.08
CA ALA A 157 20.61 -16.69 -17.49
C ALA A 157 20.54 -16.86 -15.95
N GLY A 158 19.46 -17.44 -15.43
CA GLY A 158 19.26 -17.64 -14.00
C GLY A 158 18.89 -16.36 -13.22
N VAL A 159 18.63 -15.25 -13.90
CA VAL A 159 18.18 -13.99 -13.29
C VAL A 159 16.71 -13.77 -13.60
N ASN A 160 15.89 -13.63 -12.56
CA ASN A 160 14.49 -13.24 -12.67
C ASN A 160 14.36 -11.71 -12.77
N TYR A 161 13.52 -11.25 -13.70
CA TYR A 161 13.26 -9.83 -13.92
C TYR A 161 11.83 -9.50 -13.50
N TYR A 162 11.68 -8.39 -12.78
CA TYR A 162 10.40 -7.89 -12.30
C TYR A 162 10.20 -6.44 -12.75
N ASP A 163 9.03 -6.13 -13.30
CA ASP A 163 8.58 -4.78 -13.64
C ASP A 163 7.73 -4.21 -12.50
N ASP A 164 8.26 -3.18 -11.87
CA ASP A 164 7.58 -2.38 -10.86
C ASP A 164 7.57 -0.89 -11.24
N SER A 165 7.40 -0.60 -12.53
CA SER A 165 7.37 0.77 -13.08
C SER A 165 6.26 1.67 -12.49
N LYS A 166 5.33 1.11 -11.71
CA LYS A 166 4.34 1.88 -10.94
C LYS A 166 4.81 2.31 -9.55
N ALA A 167 5.98 1.89 -9.08
CA ALA A 167 6.61 2.44 -7.88
C ALA A 167 7.23 3.80 -8.16
N THR A 168 6.39 4.82 -8.32
CA THR A 168 6.81 6.20 -8.63
C THR A 168 7.22 7.00 -7.39
N ASN A 169 7.17 6.41 -6.19
CA ASN A 169 7.57 7.06 -4.95
C ASN A 169 8.37 6.11 -4.04
N VAL A 170 9.08 6.70 -3.07
CA VAL A 170 10.00 5.99 -2.17
C VAL A 170 9.28 4.90 -1.36
N GLY A 171 8.07 5.18 -0.87
CA GLY A 171 7.28 4.21 -0.11
C GLY A 171 6.93 2.96 -0.93
N ALA A 172 6.53 3.15 -2.19
CA ALA A 172 6.25 2.06 -3.10
C ALA A 172 7.51 1.23 -3.42
N ALA A 173 8.64 1.89 -3.67
CA ALA A 173 9.90 1.21 -3.93
C ALA A 173 10.39 0.39 -2.72
N LEU A 174 10.26 0.93 -1.50
CA LEU A 174 10.58 0.18 -0.28
C LEU A 174 9.68 -1.05 -0.11
N ALA A 175 8.37 -0.90 -0.31
CA ALA A 175 7.42 -2.01 -0.22
C ALA A 175 7.71 -3.12 -1.25
N ALA A 176 8.19 -2.77 -2.44
CA ALA A 176 8.60 -3.70 -3.46
C ALA A 176 9.91 -4.44 -3.10
N ILE A 177 10.90 -3.70 -2.59
CA ILE A 177 12.18 -4.27 -2.12
C ILE A 177 11.96 -5.25 -0.97
N GLU A 178 11.16 -4.89 0.03
CA GLU A 178 10.84 -5.75 1.17
C GLU A 178 10.03 -6.97 0.74
N GLY A 179 9.05 -6.77 -0.16
CA GLY A 179 8.21 -7.84 -0.69
C GLY A 179 9.01 -8.87 -1.49
N LEU A 180 9.81 -8.43 -2.46
CA LEU A 180 10.66 -9.30 -3.28
C LEU A 180 11.80 -9.90 -2.46
N GLY A 181 12.43 -9.11 -1.59
CA GLY A 181 13.57 -9.53 -0.78
C GLY A 181 13.25 -10.68 0.18
N ALA A 182 12.01 -10.76 0.68
CA ALA A 182 11.57 -11.86 1.54
C ALA A 182 11.47 -13.22 0.81
N ASP A 183 11.22 -13.20 -0.51
CA ASP A 183 10.93 -14.40 -1.30
C ASP A 183 12.13 -14.88 -2.14
N ILE A 184 13.24 -14.12 -2.20
CA ILE A 184 14.38 -14.42 -3.08
C ILE A 184 15.57 -14.95 -2.29
N ALA A 185 16.01 -16.17 -2.60
CA ALA A 185 17.32 -16.67 -2.22
C ALA A 185 18.40 -16.06 -3.13
N GLY A 186 18.96 -14.90 -2.75
CA GLY A 186 20.00 -14.25 -3.56
C GLY A 186 20.13 -12.75 -3.33
N LYS A 187 20.66 -12.05 -4.34
CA LYS A 187 20.80 -10.59 -4.32
C LYS A 187 19.70 -9.95 -5.16
N LEU A 188 19.08 -8.90 -4.62
CA LEU A 188 18.19 -8.04 -5.37
C LEU A 188 19.02 -6.92 -6.03
N VAL A 189 18.88 -6.74 -7.34
CA VAL A 189 19.50 -5.62 -8.08
C VAL A 189 18.41 -4.64 -8.47
N LEU A 190 18.44 -3.45 -7.87
CA LEU A 190 17.48 -2.39 -8.12
C LEU A 190 17.94 -1.50 -9.29
N ILE A 191 17.08 -1.33 -10.28
CA ILE A 191 17.21 -0.27 -11.28
C ILE A 191 16.27 0.86 -10.84
N ALA A 192 16.85 1.94 -10.33
CA ALA A 192 16.11 3.13 -9.91
C ALA A 192 16.60 4.37 -10.68
N GLY A 193 15.69 5.27 -10.99
CA GLY A 193 15.96 6.51 -11.72
C GLY A 193 14.67 7.10 -12.29
N GLY A 194 14.67 8.41 -12.54
CA GLY A 194 13.50 9.18 -12.96
C GLY A 194 13.55 10.59 -12.40
N ASP A 195 12.48 11.37 -12.60
CA ASP A 195 12.32 12.63 -11.88
C ASP A 195 11.97 12.32 -10.42
N GLY A 196 12.83 12.74 -9.50
CA GLY A 196 12.65 12.50 -8.06
C GLY A 196 11.58 13.39 -7.42
N GLU A 197 10.94 14.28 -8.18
CA GLU A 197 9.98 15.27 -7.69
C GLU A 197 10.56 16.05 -6.49
N GLY A 198 11.83 16.45 -6.60
CA GLY A 198 12.54 17.23 -5.58
C GLY A 198 13.11 16.45 -4.38
N ARG A 199 12.97 15.12 -4.31
CA ARG A 199 13.45 14.31 -3.18
C ARG A 199 14.94 13.93 -3.28
N ARG A 200 15.63 13.88 -2.14
CA ARG A 200 16.97 13.31 -2.01
C ARG A 200 16.86 11.80 -1.79
N LEU A 201 17.24 10.99 -2.79
CA LEU A 201 17.37 9.54 -2.64
C LEU A 201 18.48 9.25 -1.63
N LEU A 202 18.11 9.00 -0.36
CA LEU A 202 19.06 8.48 0.63
C LEU A 202 19.42 7.04 0.26
N ARG A 203 20.69 6.68 0.45
CA ARG A 203 21.21 5.34 0.20
C ARG A 203 20.35 4.28 0.89
N ALA A 204 19.83 3.33 0.14
CA ALA A 204 19.38 2.05 0.69
C ALA A 204 20.64 1.22 0.99
N GLU A 205 21.18 1.33 2.20
CA GLU A 205 22.17 0.36 2.70
C GLU A 205 21.42 -0.77 3.43
N GLY A 206 21.07 -1.80 2.66
CA GLY A 206 20.49 -3.05 3.16
C GLY A 206 20.64 -4.14 2.11
N ALA A 207 21.41 -5.19 2.44
CA ALA A 207 21.71 -6.38 1.65
C ALA A 207 22.46 -6.15 0.30
N GLY A 208 23.72 -5.72 0.36
CA GLY A 208 24.77 -6.13 -0.59
C GLY A 208 24.61 -5.77 -2.08
N GLY A 209 23.78 -4.78 -2.42
CA GLY A 209 23.61 -4.29 -3.79
C GLY A 209 24.61 -3.19 -4.15
N ALA A 210 25.41 -3.40 -5.19
CA ALA A 210 26.24 -2.35 -5.78
C ALA A 210 25.38 -1.51 -6.73
N LEU A 211 25.21 -0.21 -6.44
CA LEU A 211 24.73 0.75 -7.43
C LEU A 211 25.85 0.99 -8.46
N LEU A 212 25.55 0.75 -9.74
CA LEU A 212 26.40 1.24 -10.83
C LEU A 212 25.98 2.67 -11.18
N PRO A 213 26.81 3.70 -10.91
CA PRO A 213 26.56 5.02 -11.46
C PRO A 213 26.77 4.95 -12.98
N ARG A 214 25.79 5.43 -13.75
CA ARG A 214 26.01 5.71 -15.17
C ARG A 214 27.08 6.79 -15.26
N ARG A 215 28.23 6.43 -15.85
CA ARG A 215 29.20 7.41 -16.35
C ARG A 215 28.48 8.31 -17.33
N GLY A 216 28.31 9.58 -16.97
CA GLY A 216 28.09 10.63 -17.96
C GLY A 216 29.27 10.62 -18.91
N ALA A 217 29.01 10.35 -20.17
CA ALA A 217 29.98 10.57 -21.23
C ALA A 217 30.21 12.08 -21.31
N ALA A 218 31.42 12.50 -20.95
CA ALA A 218 31.97 13.77 -21.37
C ALA A 218 32.48 13.64 -22.82
N GLY A 219 32.25 14.69 -23.61
CA GLY A 219 32.75 14.89 -24.98
C GLY A 219 31.71 15.69 -25.78
N ALA A 220 31.96 16.91 -26.27
CA ALA A 220 33.14 17.75 -26.32
C ALA A 220 32.73 19.23 -26.16
#